data_AF-A0A8T0BG54-F1
#
_entry.id   AF-A0A8T0BG54-F1
#
_cell.length_a   1.000
_cell.length_b   1.000
_cell.length_c   1.000
_cell.angle_alpha   90.00
_cell.angle_beta   90.00
_cell.angle_gamma   90.00
#
_symmetry.space_group_name_H-M   'P 1'
#
loop_
_entity.id
_entity.type
_entity.pdbx_description
1 polymer ?
#
loop_
_entity_poly.entity_id
_entity_poly.type
_entity_poly.pdbx_seq_one_letter_code
_entity_poly.pdbx_strand_id
1 'polypeptide(L)'
;MEVGGVCEDVDECTEQVCPPHTTCLNSEGSFSCDCSSGFRMNGELCVDVDECLNRPCEGLCSNTDGSYRCACGPGFILAENGIRCVPEQKHTTTSNYLEMISNRGLDQEADTTVSTETTAGPHHRVRKEGLVVGSWVLVYALSSIIPLLLLITLTAVIAVYRCNRSRKDSKKTSVTADSYCWVSSEYTSQLETQPNRIY
;
A
#
# COMPACT_ATOMS: atom_id res chain seq x y z
N MET A 1 -21.69 38.73 17.51
CA MET A 1 -21.08 39.88 18.20
C MET A 1 -21.95 41.11 17.95
N GLU A 2 -22.15 41.97 18.94
CA GLU A 2 -22.91 43.22 18.71
C GLU A 2 -21.98 44.39 18.41
N VAL A 3 -22.15 44.99 17.22
CA VAL A 3 -21.52 46.26 16.84
C VAL A 3 -22.63 47.24 16.49
N GLY A 4 -22.86 48.24 17.36
CA GLY A 4 -23.85 49.30 17.09
C GLY A 4 -25.33 48.88 17.19
N GLY A 5 -25.65 47.83 17.95
CA GLY A 5 -27.04 47.33 18.11
C GLY A 5 -27.51 46.42 16.97
N VAL A 6 -26.61 46.02 16.09
CA VAL A 6 -26.80 44.95 15.10
C VAL A 6 -26.03 43.72 15.59
N CYS A 7 -26.71 42.59 15.67
CA CYS A 7 -26.07 41.29 15.87
C CYS A 7 -25.46 40.85 14.56
N GLU A 8 -24.14 40.90 14.46
CA GLU A 8 -23.41 40.27 13.37
C GLU A 8 -22.98 38.88 13.81
N ASP A 9 -23.07 37.93 12.89
CA ASP A 9 -22.56 36.59 13.09
C ASP A 9 -21.04 36.60 13.28
N VAL A 10 -20.53 35.72 14.14
CA VAL A 10 -19.08 35.58 14.37
C VAL A 10 -18.61 34.42 13.53
N ASP A 11 -17.68 34.67 12.61
CA ASP A 11 -17.11 33.58 11.82
C ASP A 11 -16.13 32.76 12.66
N GLU A 12 -16.61 31.69 13.29
CA GLU A 12 -15.78 30.80 14.11
C GLU A 12 -14.74 30.03 13.28
N CYS A 13 -14.90 29.94 11.96
CA CYS A 13 -13.95 29.26 11.07
C CYS A 13 -12.67 30.06 10.80
N THR A 14 -12.62 31.32 11.23
CA THR A 14 -11.40 32.13 11.19
C THR A 14 -10.33 31.65 12.19
N GLU A 15 -10.74 30.88 13.19
CA GLU A 15 -9.88 30.24 14.18
C GLU A 15 -9.78 28.73 13.91
N GLN A 16 -8.75 28.07 14.46
CA GLN A 16 -8.55 26.62 14.29
C GLN A 16 -9.43 25.81 15.24
N VAL A 17 -10.75 25.87 15.04
CA VAL A 17 -11.77 25.22 15.88
C VAL A 17 -12.07 23.78 15.48
N CYS A 18 -11.87 23.41 14.20
CA CYS A 18 -12.20 22.08 13.69
C CYS A 18 -11.03 21.08 13.74
N PRO A 19 -11.29 19.77 13.90
CA PRO A 19 -10.28 18.72 13.84
C PRO A 19 -9.52 18.66 12.50
N PRO A 20 -8.36 17.99 12.42
CA PRO A 20 -7.67 17.73 11.16
C PRO A 20 -8.57 17.01 10.14
N HIS A 21 -8.31 17.23 8.84
CA HIS A 21 -9.05 16.64 7.71
C HIS A 21 -10.55 17.00 7.71
N THR A 22 -10.89 18.19 8.20
CA THR A 22 -12.24 18.75 8.13
C THR A 22 -12.25 20.08 7.40
N THR A 23 -13.42 20.43 6.88
CA THR A 23 -13.77 21.74 6.34
C THR A 23 -14.71 22.40 7.34
N CYS A 24 -14.35 23.60 7.82
CA CYS A 24 -15.22 24.40 8.65
C CYS A 24 -16.24 25.16 7.79
N LEU A 25 -17.51 25.12 8.19
CA LEU A 25 -18.60 25.85 7.57
C LEU A 25 -19.24 26.76 8.62
N ASN A 26 -19.12 28.07 8.41
CA ASN A 26 -19.74 29.06 9.27
C ASN A 26 -21.22 29.23 8.92
N SER A 27 -22.09 29.38 9.92
CA SER A 27 -23.53 29.56 9.76
C SER A 27 -24.04 30.57 10.78
N GLU A 28 -25.18 31.20 10.53
CA GLU A 28 -25.69 32.22 11.45
C GLU A 28 -25.97 31.63 12.85
N GLY A 29 -25.16 32.04 13.83
CA GLY A 29 -25.25 31.60 15.23
C GLY A 29 -24.58 30.26 15.56
N SER A 30 -23.84 29.64 14.62
CA SER A 30 -23.11 28.38 14.85
C SER A 30 -22.10 28.09 13.73
N PHE A 31 -21.25 27.09 13.92
CA PHE A 31 -20.45 26.50 12.83
C PHE A 31 -20.62 24.98 12.79
N SER A 32 -20.21 24.36 11.68
CA SER A 32 -20.09 22.91 11.56
C SER A 32 -18.73 22.50 10.97
N CYS A 33 -18.24 21.33 11.36
CA CYS A 33 -17.02 20.74 10.83
C CYS A 33 -17.36 19.45 10.08
N ASP A 34 -17.20 19.46 8.76
CA ASP A 34 -17.46 18.28 7.93
C ASP A 34 -16.14 17.65 7.49
N CYS A 35 -16.09 16.32 7.38
CA CYS A 35 -14.90 15.67 6.85
C CYS A 35 -14.63 16.13 5.41
N SER A 36 -13.37 16.43 5.12
CA SER A 36 -12.94 16.75 3.76
C SER A 36 -13.15 15.55 2.83
N SER A 37 -13.20 15.81 1.52
CA SER A 37 -13.30 14.75 0.51
C SER A 37 -12.21 13.68 0.69
N GLY A 38 -12.58 12.40 0.57
CA GLY A 38 -11.69 11.26 0.84
C GLY A 38 -11.65 10.82 2.30
N PHE A 39 -12.34 11.51 3.21
CA PHE A 39 -12.45 11.13 4.62
C PHE A 39 -13.89 10.83 5.00
N ARG A 40 -14.06 10.00 6.03
CA ARG A 40 -15.36 9.71 6.64
C ARG A 40 -15.33 9.95 8.13
N MET A 41 -16.48 10.32 8.68
CA MET A 41 -16.63 10.50 10.11
C MET A 41 -16.56 9.14 10.83
N ASN A 42 -15.74 9.06 11.86
CA ASN A 42 -15.61 7.90 12.73
C ASN A 42 -15.51 8.38 14.18
N GLY A 43 -16.67 8.51 14.85
CA GLY A 43 -16.78 9.24 16.10
C GLY A 43 -16.63 10.74 15.85
N GLU A 44 -15.69 11.38 16.54
CA GLU A 44 -15.39 12.81 16.40
C GLU A 44 -14.20 13.10 15.46
N LEU A 45 -13.63 12.05 14.84
CA LEU A 45 -12.47 12.16 13.97
C LEU A 45 -12.82 11.80 12.53
N CYS A 46 -12.19 12.52 11.60
CA CYS A 46 -12.20 12.16 10.19
C CYS A 46 -11.08 11.17 9.91
N VAL A 47 -11.45 9.99 9.45
CA VAL A 47 -10.51 8.94 9.07
C VAL A 47 -10.53 8.78 7.56
N ASP A 48 -9.35 8.54 7.02
CA ASP A 48 -9.13 8.27 5.61
C ASP A 48 -10.02 7.11 5.12
N VAL A 49 -10.60 7.27 3.93
CA VAL A 49 -11.43 6.26 3.29
C VAL A 49 -10.53 5.43 2.40
N ASP A 50 -10.38 4.14 2.70
CA ASP A 50 -9.63 3.25 1.82
C ASP A 50 -10.46 2.92 0.55
N GLU A 51 -10.25 3.69 -0.52
CA GLU A 51 -10.96 3.44 -1.77
C GLU A 51 -10.53 2.14 -2.44
N CYS A 52 -9.35 1.60 -2.12
CA CYS A 52 -8.85 0.36 -2.71
C CYS A 52 -9.71 -0.87 -2.35
N LEU A 53 -10.50 -0.80 -1.28
CA LEU A 53 -11.47 -1.83 -0.91
C LEU A 53 -12.52 -2.07 -2.02
N ASN A 54 -12.81 -1.06 -2.84
CA ASN A 54 -13.75 -1.16 -3.95
C ASN A 54 -13.09 -1.50 -5.29
N ARG A 55 -11.78 -1.78 -5.29
CA ARG A 55 -10.97 -2.10 -6.49
C ARG A 55 -11.16 -1.06 -7.62
N PRO A 56 -10.88 0.23 -7.37
CA PRO A 56 -11.15 1.30 -8.33
C PRO A 56 -10.22 1.28 -9.53
N CYS A 57 -9.02 0.68 -9.39
CA CYS A 57 -7.99 0.62 -10.43
C CYS A 57 -8.08 -0.65 -11.28
N GLU A 58 -7.72 -0.56 -12.58
CA GLU A 58 -7.45 -1.77 -13.39
C GLU A 58 -6.16 -2.49 -12.94
N GLY A 59 -5.18 -1.73 -12.45
CA GLY A 59 -3.88 -2.23 -11.98
C GLY A 59 -3.76 -2.34 -10.46
N LEU A 60 -2.57 -2.01 -9.94
CA LEU A 60 -2.31 -1.95 -8.51
C LEU A 60 -2.94 -0.69 -7.92
N CYS A 61 -3.72 -0.84 -6.85
CA CYS A 61 -4.24 0.27 -6.06
C CYS A 61 -3.39 0.47 -4.80
N SER A 62 -3.06 1.72 -4.49
CA SER A 62 -2.41 2.13 -3.24
C SER A 62 -3.23 3.23 -2.61
N ASN A 63 -3.77 2.95 -1.42
CA ASN A 63 -4.46 3.95 -0.62
C ASN A 63 -3.47 5.04 -0.18
N THR A 64 -3.94 6.28 -0.09
CA THR A 64 -3.17 7.46 0.32
C THR A 64 -4.04 8.36 1.19
N ASP A 65 -3.45 9.28 1.95
CA ASP A 65 -4.25 10.15 2.82
C ASP A 65 -5.20 11.05 1.99
N GLY A 66 -6.51 10.83 2.13
CA GLY A 66 -7.58 11.54 1.44
C GLY A 66 -7.80 11.13 -0.01
N SER A 67 -7.14 10.07 -0.50
CA SER A 67 -7.26 9.64 -1.91
C SER A 67 -6.64 8.26 -2.15
N TYR A 68 -6.53 7.87 -3.41
CA TYR A 68 -5.78 6.69 -3.82
C TYR A 68 -5.03 6.95 -5.12
N ARG A 69 -4.04 6.10 -5.39
CA ARG A 69 -3.31 6.10 -6.66
C ARG A 69 -3.33 4.72 -7.29
N CYS A 70 -3.46 4.71 -8.61
CA CYS A 70 -3.34 3.51 -9.43
C CYS A 70 -1.95 3.44 -10.06
N ALA A 71 -1.43 2.23 -10.20
CA ALA A 71 -0.19 1.94 -10.92
C ALA A 71 -0.37 0.74 -11.85
N CYS A 72 0.26 0.79 -13.01
CA CYS A 72 0.21 -0.28 -14.00
C CYS A 72 1.43 -1.19 -13.91
N GLY A 73 1.25 -2.45 -14.33
CA GLY A 73 2.35 -3.40 -14.45
C GLY A 73 3.28 -3.07 -15.64
N PRO A 74 4.41 -3.80 -15.77
CA PRO A 74 5.37 -3.58 -16.84
C PRO A 74 4.75 -3.64 -18.25
N GLY A 75 5.11 -2.70 -19.12
CA GLY A 75 4.59 -2.60 -20.48
C GLY A 75 3.25 -1.89 -20.61
N PHE A 76 2.72 -1.34 -19.51
CA PHE A 76 1.50 -0.54 -19.49
C PHE A 76 1.75 0.81 -18.80
N ILE A 77 1.06 1.84 -19.26
CA ILE A 77 1.04 3.18 -18.67
C ILE A 77 -0.37 3.51 -18.19
N LEU A 78 -0.44 4.40 -17.20
CA LEU A 78 -1.71 4.90 -16.69
C LEU A 78 -2.37 5.81 -17.72
N ALA A 79 -3.63 5.56 -18.03
CA ALA A 79 -4.42 6.40 -18.93
C ALA A 79 -4.70 7.78 -18.31
N GLU A 80 -5.18 8.72 -19.12
CA GLU A 80 -5.48 10.10 -18.68
C GLU A 80 -6.48 10.18 -17.51
N ASN A 81 -7.39 9.19 -17.41
CA ASN A 81 -8.34 9.11 -16.30
C ASN A 81 -7.74 8.60 -14.97
N GLY A 82 -6.45 8.27 -14.94
CA GLY A 82 -5.75 7.83 -13.72
C GLY A 82 -6.15 6.45 -13.20
N ILE A 83 -7.00 5.70 -13.91
CA ILE A 83 -7.61 4.45 -13.42
C ILE A 83 -7.23 3.26 -14.30
N ARG A 84 -7.17 3.48 -15.62
CA ARG A 84 -7.01 2.42 -16.62
C ARG A 84 -5.57 2.23 -17.02
N CYS A 85 -5.22 1.01 -17.40
CA CYS A 85 -3.89 0.67 -17.89
C CYS A 85 -3.94 0.43 -19.40
N VAL A 86 -3.22 1.25 -20.16
CA VAL A 86 -3.08 1.09 -21.61
C VAL A 86 -1.69 0.61 -21.96
N PRO A 87 -1.51 -0.20 -23.02
CA PRO A 87 -0.17 -0.60 -23.45
C PRO A 87 0.71 0.62 -23.68
N GLU A 88 1.93 0.58 -23.17
CA GLU A 88 2.92 1.61 -23.43
C GLU A 88 3.17 1.64 -24.95
N GLN A 89 2.76 2.73 -25.61
CA GLN A 89 3.05 2.90 -27.02
C GLN A 89 4.57 3.10 -27.15
N LYS A 90 5.29 2.01 -27.40
CA LYS A 90 6.58 2.11 -28.05
C LYS A 90 6.28 2.84 -29.35
N HIS A 91 6.74 4.08 -29.49
CA HIS A 91 6.67 4.79 -30.75
C HIS A 91 7.23 3.84 -31.81
N THR A 92 6.35 3.18 -32.55
CA THR A 92 6.73 2.52 -33.77
C THR A 92 7.25 3.64 -34.64
N THR A 93 8.32 3.37 -35.36
CA THR A 93 9.05 4.28 -36.24
C THR A 93 8.20 4.75 -37.45
N THR A 94 6.89 4.84 -37.27
CA THR A 94 5.88 5.44 -38.14
C THR A 94 5.41 6.81 -37.61
N SER A 95 5.76 7.21 -36.38
CA SER A 95 5.66 8.63 -35.95
C SER A 95 6.58 9.55 -36.78
N ASN A 96 7.50 8.97 -37.55
CA ASN A 96 8.29 9.70 -38.53
C ASN A 96 7.68 9.73 -39.92
N TYR A 97 6.44 9.30 -40.19
CA TYR A 97 5.87 9.44 -41.54
C TYR A 97 5.81 10.92 -42.00
N LEU A 98 5.65 11.87 -41.06
CA LEU A 98 5.74 13.31 -41.36
C LEU A 98 7.18 13.86 -41.38
N GLU A 99 8.14 13.21 -40.70
CA GLU A 99 9.57 13.55 -40.85
C GLU A 99 10.18 13.00 -42.15
N MET A 100 9.60 11.97 -42.77
CA MET A 100 10.07 11.43 -44.07
C MET A 100 9.51 12.20 -45.28
N ILE A 101 8.53 13.10 -45.07
CA ILE A 101 7.93 13.91 -46.15
C ILE A 101 8.61 15.28 -46.30
N SER A 102 9.48 15.70 -45.37
CA SER A 102 10.20 16.98 -45.50
C SER A 102 11.43 16.96 -46.42
N ASN A 103 11.88 15.78 -46.90
CA ASN A 103 13.10 15.65 -47.72
C ASN A 103 12.87 15.16 -49.15
N ARG A 104 11.65 15.22 -49.68
CA ARG A 104 11.42 14.97 -51.12
C ARG A 104 10.87 16.21 -51.82
N GLY A 105 11.79 17.09 -52.17
CA GLY A 105 11.60 18.12 -53.18
C GLY A 105 12.70 18.02 -54.23
N LEU A 106 12.29 17.66 -55.46
CA LEU A 106 12.97 17.85 -56.75
C LEU A 106 14.29 17.04 -56.88
N ASP A 107 14.37 15.95 -57.65
CA ASP A 107 14.53 15.99 -59.11
C ASP A 107 14.35 14.59 -59.76
N GLN A 108 13.79 14.60 -60.98
CA GLN A 108 14.04 13.73 -62.13
C GLN A 108 13.55 12.26 -62.20
N GLU A 109 12.54 12.12 -63.07
CA GLU A 109 12.22 11.11 -64.09
C GLU A 109 12.95 9.76 -64.20
N ALA A 110 12.13 8.77 -64.58
CA ALA A 110 12.42 7.54 -65.33
C ALA A 110 13.19 6.43 -64.61
N ASP A 111 12.54 5.29 -64.37
CA ASP A 111 12.66 4.13 -65.27
C ASP A 111 11.76 2.97 -64.80
N THR A 112 11.03 2.44 -65.76
CA THR A 112 10.47 1.10 -65.82
C THR A 112 11.49 0.02 -65.42
N THR A 113 11.12 -0.93 -64.55
CA THR A 113 11.06 -2.38 -64.85
C THR A 113 10.94 -3.25 -63.59
N VAL A 114 10.24 -4.36 -63.81
CA VAL A 114 9.96 -5.53 -62.98
C VAL A 114 11.23 -6.20 -62.44
N SER A 115 11.19 -6.71 -61.20
CA SER A 115 11.64 -8.08 -60.88
C SER A 115 11.27 -8.48 -59.44
N THR A 116 10.45 -9.53 -59.37
CA THR A 116 10.30 -10.40 -58.22
C THR A 116 11.58 -11.22 -58.04
N GLU A 117 12.24 -11.15 -56.88
CA GLU A 117 13.23 -12.16 -56.49
C GLU A 117 12.96 -12.68 -55.08
N THR A 118 12.49 -13.92 -55.05
CA THR A 118 12.60 -14.86 -53.96
C THR A 118 14.09 -15.21 -53.75
N THR A 119 14.65 -14.89 -52.59
CA THR A 119 15.92 -15.50 -52.14
C THR A 119 15.85 -15.89 -50.67
N ALA A 120 16.29 -17.11 -50.42
CA ALA A 120 16.30 -17.80 -49.14
C ALA A 120 17.57 -17.50 -48.33
N GLY A 121 17.42 -17.38 -47.00
CA GLY A 121 18.48 -17.50 -45.98
C GLY A 121 19.35 -16.26 -45.77
N PRO A 122 19.76 -15.98 -44.51
CA PRO A 122 20.63 -16.91 -43.77
C PRO A 122 20.16 -17.26 -42.35
N HIS A 123 20.50 -18.49 -41.94
CA HIS A 123 20.34 -18.97 -40.56
C HIS A 123 21.21 -18.17 -39.59
N HIS A 124 20.58 -17.40 -38.68
CA HIS A 124 21.27 -16.88 -37.50
C HIS A 124 21.55 -18.03 -36.52
N ARG A 125 22.84 -18.28 -36.30
CA ARG A 125 23.36 -19.20 -35.28
C ARG A 125 23.07 -18.63 -33.89
N VAL A 126 22.19 -19.29 -33.14
CA VAL A 126 21.91 -18.99 -31.73
C VAL A 126 23.20 -19.09 -30.92
N ARG A 127 23.67 -17.97 -30.37
CA ARG A 127 24.68 -17.97 -29.31
C ARG A 127 23.96 -18.33 -28.02
N LYS A 128 24.08 -19.59 -27.59
CA LYS A 128 23.69 -20.00 -26.24
C LYS A 128 24.69 -19.35 -25.28
N GLU A 129 24.35 -18.18 -24.76
CA GLU A 129 25.00 -17.65 -23.56
C GLU A 129 24.67 -18.64 -22.43
N GLY A 130 25.66 -19.41 -22.01
CA GLY A 130 25.55 -20.34 -20.89
C GLY A 130 25.29 -19.55 -19.62
N LEU A 131 24.01 -19.47 -19.23
CA LEU A 131 23.56 -18.87 -17.99
C LEU A 131 24.21 -19.60 -16.81
N VAL A 132 25.02 -18.91 -16.03
CA VAL A 132 25.68 -19.43 -14.83
C VAL A 132 24.63 -19.52 -13.70
N VAL A 133 23.79 -20.56 -13.74
CA VAL A 133 22.64 -20.74 -12.82
C VAL A 133 23.06 -21.12 -11.38
N GLY A 134 24.36 -21.28 -11.10
CA GLY A 134 24.84 -21.74 -9.80
C GLY A 134 24.98 -20.66 -8.72
N SER A 135 25.18 -19.38 -9.09
CA SER A 135 25.58 -18.36 -8.11
C SER A 135 24.40 -17.67 -7.41
N TRP A 136 23.25 -17.56 -8.07
CA TRP A 136 22.06 -16.91 -7.50
C TRP A 136 21.36 -17.78 -6.45
N VAL A 137 21.43 -19.10 -6.57
CA VAL A 137 20.80 -20.03 -5.61
C VAL A 137 21.38 -19.86 -4.21
N LEU A 138 22.69 -19.63 -4.09
CA LEU A 138 23.34 -19.37 -2.80
C LEU A 138 22.94 -18.01 -2.22
N VAL A 139 22.81 -16.97 -3.05
CA VAL A 139 22.38 -15.65 -2.60
C VAL A 139 20.93 -15.66 -2.09
N TYR A 140 20.03 -16.35 -2.80
CA TYR A 140 18.62 -16.49 -2.39
C TYR A 140 18.44 -17.40 -1.16
N ALA A 141 19.24 -18.46 -1.04
CA ALA A 141 19.22 -19.32 0.14
C ALA A 141 19.70 -18.56 1.39
N LEU A 142 20.79 -17.80 1.27
CA LEU A 142 21.32 -17.01 2.40
C LEU A 142 20.38 -15.87 2.81
N SER A 143 19.77 -15.17 1.85
CA SER A 143 18.82 -14.08 2.15
C SER A 143 17.54 -14.56 2.85
N SER A 144 17.16 -15.83 2.67
CA SER A 144 15.98 -16.42 3.31
C SER A 144 16.30 -17.04 4.68
N ILE A 145 17.53 -17.54 4.86
CA ILE A 145 17.97 -18.19 6.12
C ILE A 145 18.33 -17.16 7.19
N ILE A 146 18.98 -16.05 6.82
CA ILE A 146 19.39 -14.98 7.75
C ILE A 146 18.21 -14.40 8.56
N PRO A 147 17.07 -13.99 7.98
CA PRO A 147 15.95 -13.46 8.76
C PRO A 147 15.33 -14.50 9.69
N LEU A 148 15.28 -15.77 9.27
CA LEU A 148 14.75 -16.85 10.09
C LEU A 148 15.65 -17.13 11.31
N LEU A 149 16.97 -17.10 11.12
CA LEU A 149 17.93 -17.19 12.22
C LEU A 149 17.84 -16.00 13.18
N LEU A 150 17.67 -14.77 12.67
CA LEU A 150 17.49 -13.59 13.51
C LEU A 150 16.19 -13.64 14.34
N LEU A 151 15.12 -14.19 13.80
CA LEU A 151 13.87 -14.39 14.56
C LEU A 151 14.03 -15.47 15.65
N ILE A 152 14.74 -16.56 15.36
CA ILE A 152 15.02 -17.61 16.35
C ILE A 152 15.91 -17.06 17.48
N THR A 153 16.95 -16.27 17.15
CA THR A 153 17.80 -15.69 18.20
C THR A 153 17.05 -14.64 19.02
N LEU A 154 16.24 -13.79 18.39
CA LEU A 154 15.43 -12.79 19.09
C LEU A 154 14.41 -13.44 20.04
N THR A 155 13.71 -14.48 19.59
CA THR A 155 12.74 -15.20 20.44
C THR A 155 13.42 -15.89 21.62
N ALA A 156 14.59 -16.51 21.41
CA ALA A 156 15.39 -17.10 22.48
C ALA A 156 15.87 -16.04 23.49
N VAL A 157 16.36 -14.88 23.03
CA VAL A 157 16.79 -13.76 23.90
C VAL A 157 15.62 -13.23 24.71
N ILE A 158 14.44 -13.04 24.12
CA ILE A 158 13.23 -12.59 24.83
C ILE A 158 12.81 -13.62 25.88
N ALA A 159 12.86 -14.92 25.57
CA ALA A 159 12.54 -15.99 26.52
C ALA A 159 13.52 -16.00 27.71
N VAL A 160 14.83 -15.89 27.44
CA VAL A 160 15.87 -15.77 28.49
C VAL A 160 15.66 -14.51 29.31
N TYR A 161 15.36 -13.38 28.66
CA TYR A 161 15.11 -12.11 29.34
C TYR A 161 13.88 -12.20 30.27
N ARG A 162 12.77 -12.78 29.79
CA ARG A 162 11.56 -13.02 30.60
C ARG A 162 11.83 -13.98 31.77
N CYS A 163 12.57 -15.06 31.53
CA CYS A 163 12.99 -15.99 32.57
C CYS A 163 13.88 -15.31 33.63
N ASN A 164 14.85 -14.50 33.20
CA ASN A 164 15.72 -13.75 34.11
C ASN A 164 14.94 -12.68 34.89
N ARG A 165 13.96 -12.02 34.27
CA ARG A 165 13.05 -11.09 34.94
C ARG A 165 12.21 -11.81 35.99
N SER A 166 11.61 -12.95 35.65
CA SER A 166 10.87 -13.79 36.60
C SER A 166 11.74 -14.27 37.78
N ARG A 167 13.03 -14.55 37.55
CA ARG A 167 13.99 -14.83 38.63
C ARG A 167 14.33 -13.62 39.49
N LYS A 168 14.39 -12.40 38.92
CA LYS A 168 14.57 -11.16 39.70
C LYS A 168 13.35 -10.86 40.56
N ASP A 169 12.15 -11.10 40.03
CA ASP A 169 10.91 -10.95 40.78
C ASP A 169 10.84 -11.99 41.91
N SER A 170 11.18 -13.27 41.65
CA SER A 170 11.27 -14.31 42.68
C SER A 170 12.32 -14.04 43.77
N LYS A 171 13.41 -13.32 43.46
CA LYS A 171 14.41 -12.91 44.47
C LYS A 171 13.93 -11.72 45.31
N LYS A 172 12.97 -10.92 44.84
CA LYS A 172 12.32 -9.85 45.61
C LYS A 172 11.20 -10.37 46.52
N THR A 173 10.53 -11.46 46.15
CA THR A 173 9.51 -12.16 46.95
C THR A 173 10.05 -13.37 47.72
N SER A 174 11.23 -13.24 48.36
CA SER A 174 11.68 -14.16 49.42
C SER A 174 11.15 -13.77 50.82
N VAL A 175 9.97 -13.15 50.85
CA VAL A 175 9.09 -13.14 52.03
C VAL A 175 7.75 -13.69 51.53
N THR A 176 7.33 -14.79 52.16
CA THR A 176 6.14 -15.64 51.92
C THR A 176 6.14 -16.55 50.69
N ALA A 177 6.38 -17.84 50.97
CA ALA A 177 5.86 -19.00 50.24
C ALA A 177 4.33 -18.84 49.99
N ASP A 178 3.72 -19.34 48.91
CA ASP A 178 3.69 -20.74 48.51
C ASP A 178 3.59 -20.92 46.98
N SER A 179 4.17 -22.04 46.51
CA SER A 179 3.77 -22.87 45.35
C SER A 179 2.31 -22.64 44.93
N TYR A 180 1.89 -22.51 43.66
CA TYR A 180 1.95 -23.49 42.56
C TYR A 180 1.72 -22.77 41.21
N CYS A 181 2.60 -22.96 40.23
CA CYS A 181 2.31 -22.72 38.81
C CYS A 181 2.75 -23.95 38.03
N TRP A 182 1.80 -24.70 37.45
CA TRP A 182 1.81 -25.61 36.28
C TRP A 182 0.43 -26.32 36.38
N VAL A 183 -0.55 -26.21 35.48
CA VAL A 183 -0.60 -26.64 34.07
C VAL A 183 -1.87 -26.04 33.44
N SER A 184 -1.82 -25.61 32.18
CA SER A 184 -2.98 -25.44 31.32
C SER A 184 -3.31 -26.77 30.63
N SER A 185 -4.53 -27.29 30.81
CA SER A 185 -5.13 -28.27 29.91
C SER A 185 -6.66 -28.13 29.98
N GLU A 186 -7.26 -28.10 28.80
CA GLU A 186 -8.70 -28.15 28.56
C GLU A 186 -9.41 -29.31 29.29
N TYR A 187 -10.74 -29.17 29.41
CA TYR A 187 -11.70 -30.25 29.64
C TYR A 187 -12.05 -30.61 31.11
N THR A 188 -12.93 -29.81 31.73
CA THR A 188 -14.02 -30.35 32.54
C THR A 188 -15.28 -29.50 32.31
N SER A 189 -16.10 -30.00 31.40
CA SER A 189 -17.51 -29.66 31.24
C SER A 189 -18.29 -29.88 32.53
N GLN A 190 -19.26 -28.99 32.79
CA GLN A 190 -20.63 -29.28 33.25
C GLN A 190 -20.80 -30.21 34.47
N LEU A 191 -21.52 -29.71 35.49
CA LEU A 191 -21.94 -30.30 36.79
C LEU A 191 -21.21 -29.52 37.92
N GLU A 192 -21.83 -28.78 38.84
CA GLU A 192 -23.10 -28.90 39.54
C GLU A 192 -23.34 -27.55 40.26
N THR A 193 -24.49 -26.89 40.09
CA THR A 193 -25.55 -26.72 41.11
C THR A 193 -25.77 -25.26 41.53
N GLN A 194 -27.05 -24.91 41.60
CA GLN A 194 -27.60 -23.57 41.85
C GLN A 194 -27.47 -23.14 43.33
N PRO A 195 -27.33 -21.84 43.65
CA PRO A 195 -27.53 -21.36 45.01
C PRO A 195 -29.01 -21.06 45.25
N ASN A 196 -29.68 -21.95 45.98
CA ASN A 196 -30.91 -21.62 46.67
C ASN A 196 -30.61 -20.72 47.89
N ARG A 197 -31.12 -19.49 47.81
CA ARG A 197 -31.70 -18.64 48.86
C ARG A 197 -31.74 -19.26 50.28
N ILE A 198 -31.14 -18.59 51.28
CA ILE A 198 -31.75 -18.37 52.62
C ILE A 198 -31.18 -17.07 53.25
N TYR A 199 -32.12 -16.26 53.76
CA TYR A 199 -32.07 -15.01 54.56
C TYR A 199 -31.68 -13.70 53.86
#